data_AF-A0AAF0VVR9-F1
#
_entry.id   AF-A0AAF0VVR9-F1
#
_cell.length_a   1.000
_cell.length_b   1.000
_cell.length_c   1.000
_cell.angle_alpha   90.00
_cell.angle_beta   90.00
_cell.angle_gamma   90.00
#
_symmetry.space_group_name_H-M   'P 1'
#
loop_
_entity.id
_entity.type
_entity.pdbx_description
1 polymer ?
#
loop_
_entity_poly.entity_id
_entity_poly.type
_entity_poly.pdbx_seq_one_letter_code
_entity_poly.pdbx_strand_id
1 'polypeptide(L)'
;MAGIWGNVHAADGAQFDARLDALASSVCDEDPRTHEQRRADAVGPLSRYEATLACRCGRAECPAPAERKAPTGVLIHVLAEQATLDGTSDDPGYLPGFGILPAESVRDLAAAGAQCKPLTMPGAESAPGYRLTAAQKTFVKWRDLTCRFPGCDKRAQVCDTDHTKPYPCGPTHPSNTKLYCRTDHLLKTFYSGFGWTDRQLPDGTIAFTAPTGHTYSTEAHGGALFPVLAQPTTNLGDITVPEESPHRGVMTPTRRQTREQDRRDRITRERREREQINGQEERQRQAWLAANYEPPPF
;
A
#
# COMPACT_ATOMS: atom_id res chain seq x y z
N MET A 1 10.63 -9.31 -13.68
CA MET A 1 11.01 -10.46 -12.82
C MET A 1 11.32 -9.96 -11.42
N ALA A 2 11.07 -10.77 -10.38
CA ALA A 2 11.38 -10.42 -8.98
C ALA A 2 12.21 -11.53 -8.32
N GLY A 3 13.15 -11.15 -7.45
CA GLY A 3 13.95 -12.09 -6.65
C GLY A 3 13.42 -12.21 -5.22
N ILE A 4 13.39 -13.43 -4.68
CA ILE A 4 13.02 -13.73 -3.29
C ILE A 4 14.18 -14.50 -2.68
N TRP A 5 14.67 -14.07 -1.50
CA TRP A 5 15.83 -14.67 -0.84
C TRP A 5 15.55 -14.89 0.64
N GLY A 6 16.08 -15.96 1.19
CA GLY A 6 16.00 -16.27 2.62
C GLY A 6 16.71 -17.57 2.95
N ASN A 7 17.12 -17.71 4.21
CA ASN A 7 17.58 -19.00 4.74
C ASN A 7 16.39 -19.67 5.41
N VAL A 8 16.09 -20.90 5.00
CA VAL A 8 15.02 -21.72 5.57
C VAL A 8 15.60 -22.97 6.21
N HIS A 9 14.85 -23.62 7.09
CA HIS A 9 15.23 -24.95 7.55
C HIS A 9 15.26 -25.92 6.36
N ALA A 10 16.22 -26.84 6.36
CA ALA A 10 16.42 -27.76 5.23
C ALA A 10 15.16 -28.58 4.90
N ALA A 11 14.37 -28.96 5.92
CA ALA A 11 13.11 -29.68 5.75
C ALA A 11 12.06 -28.84 5.00
N ASP A 12 11.92 -27.56 5.34
CA ASP A 12 11.01 -26.64 4.66
C ASP A 12 11.48 -26.36 3.23
N GLY A 13 12.79 -26.24 3.03
CA GLY A 13 13.41 -26.11 1.70
C GLY A 13 13.12 -27.32 0.81
N ALA A 14 13.23 -28.54 1.33
CA ALA A 14 12.91 -29.76 0.60
C ALA A 14 11.42 -29.87 0.25
N GLN A 15 10.52 -29.47 1.17
CA GLN A 15 9.08 -29.43 0.89
C GLN A 15 8.73 -28.40 -0.18
N PHE A 16 9.36 -27.23 -0.13
CA PHE A 16 9.19 -26.17 -1.13
C PHE A 16 9.65 -26.64 -2.51
N ASP A 17 10.85 -27.22 -2.60
CA ASP A 17 11.45 -27.74 -3.83
C ASP A 17 10.58 -28.84 -4.47
N ALA A 18 10.18 -29.86 -3.68
CA ALA A 18 9.31 -30.94 -4.15
C ALA A 18 7.93 -30.43 -4.60
N ARG A 19 7.40 -29.39 -3.94
CA ARG A 19 6.11 -28.82 -4.31
C ARG A 19 6.19 -28.02 -5.62
N LEU A 20 7.31 -27.34 -5.90
CA LEU A 20 7.54 -26.71 -7.20
C LEU A 20 7.58 -27.75 -8.33
N ASP A 21 8.24 -28.89 -8.13
CA ASP A 21 8.28 -29.97 -9.11
C ASP A 21 6.90 -30.58 -9.38
N ALA A 22 6.13 -30.82 -8.31
CA ALA A 22 4.76 -31.33 -8.43
C ALA A 22 3.85 -30.39 -9.24
N LEU A 23 3.98 -29.07 -9.03
CA LEU A 23 3.24 -28.06 -9.79
C LEU A 23 3.74 -27.94 -11.23
N ALA A 24 5.06 -27.94 -11.45
CA ALA A 24 5.67 -27.89 -12.77
C ALA A 24 5.25 -29.08 -13.65
N SER A 25 4.99 -30.23 -13.02
CA SER A 25 4.58 -31.47 -13.66
C SER A 25 3.06 -31.57 -13.89
N SER A 26 2.26 -30.61 -13.44
CA SER A 26 0.79 -30.69 -13.58
C SER A 26 0.27 -30.20 -14.95
N VAL A 27 1.13 -29.70 -15.82
CA VAL A 27 0.80 -29.28 -17.19
C VAL A 27 0.86 -30.48 -18.14
N CYS A 28 0.27 -30.37 -19.33
CA CYS A 28 0.39 -31.44 -20.33
C CYS A 28 1.76 -31.40 -21.04
N ASP A 29 2.07 -32.48 -21.76
CA ASP A 29 3.34 -32.64 -22.47
C ASP A 29 3.62 -31.57 -23.54
N GLU A 30 2.57 -30.89 -23.98
CA GLU A 30 2.57 -29.90 -25.07
C GLU A 30 2.73 -28.47 -24.55
N ASP A 31 2.99 -28.30 -23.26
CA ASP A 31 3.33 -27.00 -22.71
C ASP A 31 4.69 -26.52 -23.27
N PRO A 32 4.75 -25.33 -23.90
CA PRO A 32 5.95 -24.88 -24.60
C PRO A 32 7.11 -24.51 -23.67
N ARG A 33 6.89 -24.44 -22.35
CA ARG A 33 7.92 -24.09 -21.36
C ARG A 33 8.77 -25.31 -21.01
N THR A 34 10.05 -25.09 -20.73
CA THR A 34 10.93 -26.12 -20.15
C THR A 34 10.54 -26.44 -18.70
N HIS A 35 11.02 -27.56 -18.16
CA HIS A 35 10.78 -27.93 -16.76
C HIS A 35 11.18 -26.79 -15.79
N GLU A 36 12.38 -26.23 -15.94
CA GLU A 36 12.83 -25.13 -15.06
C GLU A 36 12.02 -23.85 -15.23
N GLN A 37 11.54 -23.53 -16.45
CA GLN A 37 10.62 -22.42 -16.66
C GLN A 37 9.27 -22.67 -15.96
N ARG A 38 8.76 -23.91 -15.99
CA ARG A 38 7.54 -24.30 -15.28
C ARG A 38 7.72 -24.23 -13.76
N ARG A 39 8.88 -24.63 -13.22
CA ARG A 39 9.20 -24.50 -11.80
C ARG A 39 9.26 -23.04 -11.36
N ALA A 40 9.88 -22.18 -12.18
CA ALA A 40 9.90 -20.74 -11.93
C ALA A 40 8.46 -20.17 -11.91
N ASP A 41 7.63 -20.54 -12.89
CA ASP A 41 6.23 -20.13 -12.96
C ASP A 41 5.38 -20.73 -11.81
N ALA A 42 5.75 -21.90 -11.28
CA ALA A 42 5.07 -22.60 -10.18
C ALA A 42 5.20 -21.91 -8.81
N VAL A 43 6.17 -21.00 -8.63
CA VAL A 43 6.32 -20.20 -7.40
C VAL A 43 5.04 -19.40 -7.11
N GLY A 44 4.39 -18.88 -8.16
CA GLY A 44 3.12 -18.15 -8.05
C GLY A 44 1.99 -19.03 -7.51
N PRO A 45 1.60 -20.10 -8.22
CA PRO A 45 0.61 -21.08 -7.77
C PRO A 45 0.89 -21.61 -6.36
N LEU A 46 2.16 -21.91 -6.04
CA LEU A 46 2.57 -22.34 -4.71
C LEU A 46 2.18 -21.32 -3.63
N SER A 47 2.50 -20.04 -3.85
CA SER A 47 2.19 -18.95 -2.91
C SER A 47 0.68 -18.73 -2.73
N ARG A 48 -0.12 -19.13 -3.72
CA ARG A 48 -1.58 -19.04 -3.71
C ARG A 48 -2.24 -20.34 -3.26
N TYR A 49 -1.47 -21.35 -2.85
CA TYR A 49 -1.97 -22.69 -2.48
C TYR A 49 -2.78 -23.35 -3.61
N GLU A 50 -2.44 -23.07 -4.86
CA GLU A 50 -3.07 -23.71 -6.01
C GLU A 50 -2.61 -25.16 -6.13
N ALA A 51 -3.51 -26.01 -6.64
CA ALA A 51 -3.23 -27.43 -6.85
C ALA A 51 -2.39 -27.68 -8.10
N THR A 52 -2.55 -26.85 -9.14
CA THR A 52 -1.98 -27.04 -10.48
C THR A 52 -1.41 -25.73 -11.06
N LEU A 53 -0.44 -25.86 -11.97
CA LEU A 53 0.08 -24.80 -12.83
C LEU A 53 -0.80 -24.66 -14.09
N ALA A 54 -1.09 -23.43 -14.49
CA ALA A 54 -1.81 -23.15 -15.74
C ALA A 54 -0.99 -23.58 -16.97
N CYS A 55 -1.50 -24.52 -17.76
CA CYS A 55 -0.87 -24.96 -19.00
C CYS A 55 -0.95 -23.88 -20.10
N ARG A 56 0.09 -23.75 -20.92
CA ARG A 56 0.22 -22.80 -22.04
C ARG A 56 0.26 -23.47 -23.42
N CYS A 57 -0.26 -24.69 -23.54
CA CYS A 57 -0.27 -25.45 -24.80
C CYS A 57 -1.24 -24.91 -25.87
N GLY A 58 -2.14 -23.98 -25.51
CA GLY A 58 -3.06 -23.34 -26.46
C GLY A 58 -4.24 -24.22 -26.95
N ARG A 59 -4.40 -25.45 -26.44
CA ARG A 59 -5.51 -26.34 -26.82
C ARG A 59 -6.80 -25.97 -26.08
N ALA A 60 -7.93 -25.95 -26.80
CA ALA A 60 -9.25 -25.72 -26.21
C ALA A 60 -9.63 -26.80 -25.18
N GLU A 61 -9.29 -28.06 -25.48
CA GLU A 61 -9.46 -29.20 -24.57
C GLU A 61 -8.09 -29.68 -24.10
N CYS A 62 -7.55 -29.00 -23.10
CA CYS A 62 -6.31 -29.42 -22.45
C CYS A 62 -6.60 -30.52 -21.41
N PRO A 63 -5.89 -31.67 -21.43
CA PRO A 63 -6.09 -32.72 -20.44
C PRO A 63 -5.53 -32.35 -19.05
N ALA A 64 -4.77 -31.25 -18.94
CA ALA A 64 -4.25 -30.79 -17.66
C ALA A 64 -5.40 -30.28 -16.76
N PRO A 65 -5.42 -30.65 -15.47
CA PRO A 65 -6.50 -30.26 -14.57
C PRO A 65 -6.58 -28.73 -14.39
N ALA A 66 -7.75 -28.17 -14.71
CA ALA A 66 -8.02 -26.73 -14.66
C ALA A 66 -8.40 -26.22 -13.24
N GLU A 67 -8.44 -27.10 -12.24
CA GLU A 67 -9.01 -26.77 -10.93
C GLU A 67 -8.04 -25.95 -10.06
N ARG A 68 -8.24 -24.63 -10.04
CA ARG A 68 -7.43 -23.64 -9.30
C ARG A 68 -8.10 -23.18 -8.01
N LYS A 69 -8.67 -24.10 -7.21
CA LYS A 69 -9.38 -23.69 -5.99
C LYS A 69 -8.37 -23.40 -4.88
N ALA A 70 -8.09 -22.11 -4.67
CA ALA A 70 -7.25 -21.61 -3.58
C ALA A 70 -8.09 -21.27 -2.33
N PRO A 71 -7.60 -21.53 -1.10
CA PRO A 71 -8.08 -20.88 0.12
C PRO A 71 -7.78 -19.37 0.12
N THR A 72 -8.48 -18.62 0.97
CA THR A 72 -8.49 -17.15 1.08
C THR A 72 -7.10 -16.51 0.98
N GLY A 73 -6.83 -15.88 -0.18
CA GLY A 73 -5.50 -15.44 -0.61
C GLY A 73 -4.97 -14.18 0.05
N VAL A 74 -3.66 -13.97 -0.11
CA VAL A 74 -2.97 -12.70 0.18
C VAL A 74 -3.44 -11.65 -0.82
N LEU A 75 -3.89 -10.50 -0.33
CA LEU A 75 -4.21 -9.35 -1.17
C LEU A 75 -2.93 -8.59 -1.52
N ILE A 76 -2.59 -8.56 -2.81
CA ILE A 76 -1.59 -7.66 -3.37
C ILE A 76 -2.28 -6.54 -4.12
N HIS A 77 -1.64 -5.38 -4.18
CA HIS A 77 -2.11 -4.26 -4.97
C HIS A 77 -1.06 -3.88 -6.01
N VAL A 78 -1.50 -3.63 -7.23
CA VAL A 78 -0.70 -3.05 -8.31
C VAL A 78 -1.31 -1.70 -8.65
N LEU A 79 -0.47 -0.70 -8.84
CA LEU A 79 -0.87 0.59 -9.38
C LEU A 79 -0.46 0.64 -10.85
N ALA A 80 -1.36 1.07 -11.74
CA ALA A 80 -1.10 1.24 -13.15
C ALA A 80 -2.04 2.32 -13.70
N GLU A 81 -1.70 2.90 -14.85
CA GLU A 81 -2.61 3.78 -15.57
C GLU A 81 -3.71 2.99 -16.27
N GLN A 82 -4.86 3.63 -16.49
CA GLN A 82 -5.96 3.03 -17.24
C GLN A 82 -5.54 2.70 -18.67
N ALA A 83 -4.72 3.56 -19.30
CA ALA A 83 -4.20 3.35 -20.65
C ALA A 83 -3.35 2.06 -20.76
N THR A 84 -2.59 1.70 -19.73
CA THR A 84 -1.84 0.44 -19.65
C THR A 84 -2.77 -0.79 -19.67
N LEU A 85 -3.87 -0.72 -18.90
CA LEU A 85 -4.88 -1.77 -18.83
C LEU A 85 -5.64 -1.92 -20.16
N ASP A 86 -5.97 -0.80 -20.80
CA ASP A 86 -6.68 -0.76 -22.07
C ASP A 86 -5.80 -1.14 -23.27
N GLY A 87 -4.49 -1.30 -23.06
CA GLY A 87 -3.52 -1.60 -24.11
C GLY A 87 -3.23 -0.41 -25.04
N THR A 88 -3.55 0.80 -24.61
CA THR A 88 -3.31 2.05 -25.36
C THR A 88 -2.02 2.76 -24.93
N SER A 89 -1.38 2.30 -23.85
CA SER A 89 -0.02 2.67 -23.44
C SER A 89 0.79 1.43 -23.02
N ASP A 90 2.10 1.52 -23.16
CA ASP A 90 3.08 0.56 -22.60
C ASP A 90 3.75 1.09 -21.31
N ASP A 91 3.18 2.13 -20.71
CA ASP A 91 3.61 2.61 -19.39
C ASP A 91 3.48 1.49 -18.35
N PRO A 92 4.47 1.35 -17.45
CA PRO A 92 4.51 0.23 -16.54
C PRO A 92 3.54 0.38 -15.36
N GLY A 93 3.24 -0.74 -14.72
CA GLY A 93 2.66 -0.76 -13.39
C GLY A 93 3.71 -0.72 -12.28
N TYR A 94 3.26 -0.60 -11.04
CA TYR A 94 4.09 -0.67 -9.85
C TYR A 94 3.50 -1.62 -8.81
N LEU A 95 4.30 -2.57 -8.36
CA LEU A 95 3.99 -3.51 -7.28
C LEU A 95 4.79 -3.13 -6.03
N PRO A 96 4.14 -2.64 -4.95
CA PRO A 96 4.84 -2.23 -3.74
C PRO A 96 5.74 -3.31 -3.15
N GLY A 97 7.02 -2.96 -2.95
CA GLY A 97 8.04 -3.86 -2.41
C GLY A 97 8.73 -4.76 -3.45
N PHE A 98 8.25 -4.76 -4.70
CA PHE A 98 8.81 -5.55 -5.80
C PHE A 98 9.20 -4.70 -7.01
N GLY A 99 8.67 -3.47 -7.12
CA GLY A 99 9.09 -2.47 -8.10
C GLY A 99 8.20 -2.42 -9.33
N ILE A 100 8.80 -2.06 -10.46
CA ILE A 100 8.13 -1.82 -11.73
C ILE A 100 7.66 -3.15 -12.34
N LEU A 101 6.41 -3.19 -12.81
CA LEU A 101 5.84 -4.28 -13.58
C LEU A 101 5.69 -3.86 -15.05
N PRO A 102 6.18 -4.66 -16.01
CA PRO A 102 5.91 -4.42 -17.42
C PRO A 102 4.41 -4.35 -17.73
N ALA A 103 4.04 -3.58 -18.75
CA ALA A 103 2.65 -3.37 -19.14
C ALA A 103 1.93 -4.69 -19.45
N GLU A 104 2.61 -5.65 -20.09
CA GLU A 104 2.05 -6.98 -20.35
C GLU A 104 1.74 -7.73 -19.04
N SER A 105 2.59 -7.62 -18.02
CA SER A 105 2.35 -8.28 -16.73
C SER A 105 1.15 -7.68 -16.00
N VAL A 106 0.92 -6.37 -16.14
CA VAL A 106 -0.27 -5.70 -15.60
C VAL A 106 -1.54 -6.22 -16.29
N ARG A 107 -1.51 -6.34 -17.62
CA ARG A 107 -2.64 -6.87 -18.41
C ARG A 107 -2.90 -8.35 -18.09
N ASP A 108 -1.87 -9.15 -17.91
CA ASP A 108 -1.98 -10.56 -17.51
C ASP A 108 -2.67 -10.70 -16.15
N LEU A 109 -2.34 -9.84 -15.18
CA LEU A 109 -3.01 -9.81 -13.88
C LEU A 109 -4.50 -9.45 -14.00
N ALA A 110 -4.82 -8.45 -14.83
CA ALA A 110 -6.21 -8.06 -15.10
C ALA A 110 -7.00 -9.20 -15.76
N ALA A 111 -6.42 -9.85 -16.79
CA ALA A 111 -7.02 -10.99 -17.48
C ALA A 111 -7.18 -12.21 -16.56
N ALA A 112 -6.30 -12.38 -15.56
CA ALA A 112 -6.41 -13.42 -14.54
C ALA A 112 -7.50 -13.14 -13.48
N GLY A 113 -8.22 -12.02 -13.57
CA GLY A 113 -9.34 -11.67 -12.69
C GLY A 113 -8.99 -10.70 -11.55
N ALA A 114 -7.89 -9.95 -11.66
CA ALA A 114 -7.60 -8.89 -10.69
C ALA A 114 -8.70 -7.81 -10.71
N GLN A 115 -9.18 -7.41 -9.53
CA GLN A 115 -10.17 -6.36 -9.41
C GLN A 115 -9.55 -4.99 -9.68
N CYS A 116 -10.00 -4.31 -10.73
CA CYS A 116 -9.59 -2.95 -11.04
C CYS A 116 -10.44 -1.96 -10.24
N LYS A 117 -9.78 -1.10 -9.45
CA LYS A 117 -10.44 -0.05 -8.68
C LYS A 117 -9.75 1.30 -8.96
N PRO A 118 -10.48 2.32 -9.44
CA PRO A 118 -9.94 3.66 -9.61
C PRO A 118 -9.41 4.22 -8.28
N LEU A 119 -8.25 4.87 -8.34
CA LEU A 119 -7.71 5.60 -7.20
C LEU A 119 -8.43 6.96 -7.07
N THR A 120 -9.07 7.20 -5.93
CA THR A 120 -9.72 8.48 -5.66
C THR A 120 -8.68 9.57 -5.39
N MET A 121 -8.67 10.58 -6.25
CA MET A 121 -7.86 11.78 -6.05
C MET A 121 -8.50 12.66 -4.95
N PRO A 122 -7.70 13.20 -4.01
CA PRO A 122 -8.24 14.06 -2.97
C PRO A 122 -8.67 15.42 -3.56
N GLY A 123 -9.86 15.88 -3.18
CA GLY A 123 -10.28 17.27 -3.39
C GLY A 123 -9.76 18.19 -2.29
N ALA A 124 -10.26 19.42 -2.23
CA ALA A 124 -9.80 20.44 -1.27
C ALA A 124 -10.19 20.16 0.20
N GLU A 125 -11.10 19.22 0.45
CA GLU A 125 -11.65 18.95 1.78
C GLU A 125 -10.66 18.23 2.69
N SER A 126 -10.49 18.76 3.90
CA SER A 126 -9.68 18.16 4.95
C SER A 126 -10.47 17.12 5.76
N ALA A 127 -9.77 16.12 6.29
CA ALA A 127 -10.38 15.22 7.26
C ALA A 127 -10.75 15.98 8.56
N PRO A 128 -11.87 15.63 9.22
CA PRO A 128 -12.39 16.38 10.37
C PRO A 128 -11.56 16.24 11.65
N GLY A 129 -10.61 15.30 11.69
CA GLY A 129 -9.81 15.02 12.87
C GLY A 129 -8.38 14.65 12.52
N TYR A 130 -7.65 14.08 13.49
CA TYR A 130 -6.24 13.75 13.34
C TYR A 130 -5.94 12.72 12.24
N ARG A 131 -6.88 11.82 11.92
CA ARG A 131 -6.67 10.74 10.96
C ARG A 131 -7.25 11.10 9.59
N LEU A 132 -6.46 10.85 8.53
CA LEU A 132 -6.96 10.91 7.15
C LEU A 132 -8.13 9.94 6.95
N THR A 133 -9.01 10.26 5.99
CA THR A 133 -10.02 9.31 5.52
C THR A 133 -9.35 8.12 4.83
N ALA A 134 -10.09 7.01 4.64
CA ALA A 134 -9.55 5.84 3.96
C ALA A 134 -9.07 6.14 2.53
N ALA A 135 -9.79 7.01 1.80
CA ALA A 135 -9.44 7.44 0.45
C ALA A 135 -8.15 8.27 0.46
N GLN A 136 -8.06 9.30 1.31
CA GLN A 136 -6.86 10.14 1.45
C GLN A 136 -5.64 9.33 1.90
N LYS A 137 -5.81 8.38 2.84
CA LYS A 137 -4.73 7.48 3.28
C LYS A 137 -4.25 6.57 2.15
N THR A 138 -5.17 6.10 1.31
CA THR A 138 -4.83 5.28 0.14
C THR A 138 -4.07 6.11 -0.89
N PHE A 139 -4.53 7.33 -1.17
CA PHE A 139 -3.82 8.28 -2.03
C PHE A 139 -2.39 8.56 -1.53
N VAL A 140 -2.22 8.95 -0.25
CA VAL A 140 -0.88 9.25 0.30
C VAL A 140 0.05 8.03 0.20
N LYS A 141 -0.46 6.82 0.40
CA LYS A 141 0.34 5.58 0.22
C LYS A 141 0.83 5.39 -1.21
N TRP A 142 -0.02 5.64 -2.20
CA TRP A 142 0.33 5.50 -3.61
C TRP A 142 1.19 6.65 -4.11
N ARG A 143 0.95 7.88 -3.66
CA ARG A 143 1.80 9.03 -3.97
C ARG A 143 3.21 8.82 -3.46
N ASP A 144 3.36 8.40 -2.20
CA ASP A 144 4.66 8.38 -1.52
C ASP A 144 5.46 7.10 -1.79
N LEU A 145 4.79 5.92 -1.86
CA LEU A 145 5.33 4.54 -2.00
C LEU A 145 6.32 4.08 -0.92
N THR A 146 7.17 4.96 -0.44
CA THR A 146 8.19 4.74 0.58
C THR A 146 8.22 5.89 1.59
N CYS A 147 8.97 5.71 2.67
CA CYS A 147 9.34 6.77 3.58
C CYS A 147 9.93 7.95 2.81
N ARG A 148 9.53 9.15 3.20
CA ARG A 148 9.89 10.39 2.51
C ARG A 148 11.11 11.09 3.10
N PHE A 149 11.72 10.52 4.15
CA PHE A 149 12.93 11.05 4.77
C PHE A 149 14.12 10.84 3.82
N PRO A 150 15.07 11.80 3.69
CA PRO A 150 16.19 11.69 2.76
C PRO A 150 16.95 10.37 2.91
N GLY A 151 17.06 9.60 1.82
CA GLY A 151 17.80 8.33 1.77
C GLY A 151 17.08 7.11 2.37
N CYS A 152 15.85 7.24 2.87
CA CYS A 152 15.10 6.11 3.43
C CYS A 152 14.22 5.41 2.38
N ASP A 153 14.25 4.08 2.34
CA ASP A 153 13.53 3.24 1.36
C ASP A 153 12.41 2.40 1.99
N LYS A 154 12.10 2.63 3.28
CA LYS A 154 11.08 1.84 4.00
C LYS A 154 9.73 1.93 3.30
N ARG A 155 9.17 0.77 2.95
CA ARG A 155 7.88 0.65 2.25
C ARG A 155 6.72 1.39 2.96
N ALA A 156 5.79 1.96 2.18
CA ALA A 156 4.63 2.69 2.68
C ALA A 156 3.78 1.91 3.71
N GLN A 157 3.72 0.57 3.61
CA GLN A 157 2.91 -0.28 4.50
C GLN A 157 3.39 -0.26 5.96
N VAL A 158 4.65 0.10 6.20
CA VAL A 158 5.23 0.21 7.56
C VAL A 158 5.48 1.66 7.97
N CYS A 159 4.99 2.61 7.18
CA CYS A 159 5.10 4.02 7.47
C CYS A 159 3.86 4.55 8.19
N ASP A 160 4.10 5.51 9.07
CA ASP A 160 3.11 6.36 9.68
C ASP A 160 2.78 7.52 8.72
N THR A 161 1.54 8.01 8.77
CA THR A 161 1.18 9.30 8.17
C THR A 161 1.56 10.39 9.16
N ASP A 162 2.45 11.29 8.74
CA ASP A 162 2.95 12.41 9.52
C ASP A 162 2.48 13.74 8.92
N HIS A 163 2.06 14.67 9.78
CA HIS A 163 1.71 16.03 9.37
C HIS A 163 2.94 16.92 9.28
N THR A 164 3.11 17.64 8.18
CA THR A 164 4.12 18.70 8.03
C THR A 164 3.85 19.84 9.01
N LYS A 165 2.64 20.40 8.98
CA LYS A 165 2.13 21.32 9.99
C LYS A 165 1.32 20.54 11.02
N PRO A 166 1.78 20.39 12.27
CA PRO A 166 1.14 19.51 13.26
C PRO A 166 -0.35 19.82 13.46
N TYR A 167 -1.17 18.79 13.55
CA TYR A 167 -2.56 18.91 14.00
C TYR A 167 -2.59 19.31 15.50
N PRO A 168 -3.51 20.17 15.97
CA PRO A 168 -4.63 20.76 15.23
C PRO A 168 -4.31 22.08 14.49
N CYS A 169 -3.08 22.59 14.57
CA CYS A 169 -2.71 23.84 13.91
C CYS A 169 -2.79 23.72 12.38
N GLY A 170 -2.29 22.61 11.83
CA GLY A 170 -2.42 22.27 10.43
C GLY A 170 -3.58 21.31 10.17
N PRO A 171 -4.24 21.41 9.00
CA PRO A 171 -5.35 20.53 8.64
C PRO A 171 -4.86 19.12 8.33
N THR A 172 -5.71 18.13 8.55
CA THR A 172 -5.43 16.74 8.14
C THR A 172 -5.80 16.57 6.67
N HIS A 173 -4.82 16.81 5.79
CA HIS A 173 -4.99 16.79 4.34
C HIS A 173 -3.76 16.18 3.64
N PRO A 174 -3.88 15.53 2.46
CA PRO A 174 -2.73 15.06 1.69
C PRO A 174 -1.64 16.11 1.39
N SER A 175 -1.99 17.38 1.14
CA SER A 175 -1.01 18.48 1.03
C SER A 175 -0.25 18.78 2.33
N ASN A 176 -0.78 18.38 3.49
CA ASN A 176 -0.12 18.57 4.79
C ASN A 176 0.45 17.27 5.36
N THR A 177 0.30 16.14 4.67
CA THR A 177 0.67 14.83 5.21
C THR A 177 1.55 14.05 4.26
N LYS A 178 2.43 13.23 4.82
CA LYS A 178 3.39 12.40 4.10
C LYS A 178 3.77 11.18 4.92
N LEU A 179 4.45 10.23 4.28
CA LEU A 179 4.87 8.99 4.94
C LEU A 179 6.25 9.11 5.56
N TYR A 180 6.34 8.72 6.82
CA TYR A 180 7.62 8.41 7.47
C TYR A 180 7.59 7.03 8.10
N CYS A 181 8.70 6.31 8.03
CA CYS A 181 8.85 5.12 8.84
C CYS A 181 8.87 5.51 10.33
N ARG A 182 8.57 4.56 11.23
CA ARG A 182 8.46 4.87 12.65
C ARG A 182 9.71 5.58 13.21
N THR A 183 10.89 5.19 12.76
CA THR A 183 12.16 5.79 13.19
C THR A 183 12.24 7.25 12.76
N ASP A 184 12.03 7.53 11.47
CA ASP A 184 12.16 8.88 10.92
C ASP A 184 11.04 9.81 11.40
N HIS A 185 9.85 9.26 11.66
CA HIS A 185 8.75 9.99 12.26
C HIS A 185 9.09 10.45 13.68
N LEU A 186 9.73 9.59 14.49
CA LEU A 186 10.21 9.97 15.83
C LEU A 186 11.36 10.98 15.74
N LEU A 187 12.29 10.80 14.81
CA LEU A 187 13.38 11.74 14.57
C LEU A 187 12.82 13.13 14.26
N LYS A 188 11.90 13.22 13.30
CA LYS A 188 11.24 14.47 12.94
C LYS A 188 10.43 15.04 14.11
N THR A 189 9.67 14.23 14.83
CA THR A 189 8.80 14.73 15.91
C THR A 189 9.57 15.26 17.12
N PHE A 190 10.62 14.57 17.55
CA PHE A 190 11.26 14.85 18.84
C PHE A 190 12.61 15.54 18.72
N TYR A 191 13.20 15.56 17.52
CA TYR A 191 14.47 16.22 17.24
C TYR A 191 14.32 17.35 16.19
N SER A 192 13.07 17.75 15.86
CA SER A 192 12.77 19.05 15.25
C SER A 192 13.03 20.19 16.23
N GLY A 193 13.50 21.34 15.74
CA GLY A 193 13.79 22.53 16.56
C GLY A 193 15.25 22.69 17.01
N PHE A 194 16.06 21.62 16.98
CA PHE A 194 17.53 21.66 17.10
C PHE A 194 18.25 21.15 15.85
N GLY A 195 17.49 20.95 14.77
CA GLY A 195 17.94 20.09 13.70
C GLY A 195 17.07 20.09 12.47
N TRP A 196 16.49 18.93 12.16
CA TRP A 196 15.76 18.71 10.92
C TRP A 196 14.47 19.53 10.85
N THR A 197 14.25 20.24 9.75
CA THR A 197 12.97 20.87 9.41
C THR A 197 12.52 20.41 8.04
N ASP A 198 11.21 20.40 7.82
CA ASP A 198 10.62 19.98 6.56
C ASP A 198 9.53 20.96 6.09
N ARG A 199 9.46 21.15 4.77
CA ARG A 199 8.42 21.91 4.08
C ARG A 199 7.88 21.07 2.94
N GLN A 200 6.59 20.77 2.99
CA GLN A 200 5.88 20.06 1.94
C GLN A 200 5.28 21.06 0.96
N LEU A 201 5.54 20.85 -0.33
CA LEU A 201 4.97 21.60 -1.43
C LEU A 201 3.64 20.96 -1.88
N PRO A 202 2.77 21.70 -2.61
CA PRO A 202 1.45 21.19 -3.01
C PRO A 202 1.47 19.92 -3.85
N ASP A 203 2.53 19.72 -4.65
CA ASP A 203 2.80 18.52 -5.48
C ASP A 203 3.28 17.29 -4.67
N GLY A 204 3.51 17.46 -3.36
CA GLY A 204 4.01 16.41 -2.48
C GLY A 204 5.55 16.32 -2.40
N THR A 205 6.27 17.21 -3.07
CA THR A 205 7.72 17.38 -2.89
C THR A 205 8.01 17.90 -1.48
N ILE A 206 9.05 17.38 -0.83
CA ILE A 206 9.41 17.79 0.52
C ILE A 206 10.83 18.33 0.51
N ALA A 207 10.98 19.58 0.93
CA ALA A 207 12.27 20.21 1.19
C ALA A 207 12.63 20.01 2.65
N PHE A 208 13.74 19.33 2.91
CA PHE A 208 14.31 19.12 4.23
C PHE A 208 15.49 20.04 4.44
N THR A 209 15.64 20.60 5.63
CA THR A 209 16.88 21.24 6.08
C THR A 209 17.45 20.44 7.23
N ALA A 210 18.69 19.96 7.09
CA ALA A 210 19.41 19.23 8.12
C ALA A 210 19.90 20.16 9.24
N PRO A 211 20.28 19.63 10.42
CA PRO A 211 20.88 20.42 11.50
C PRO A 211 22.11 21.23 11.08
N THR A 212 22.85 20.74 10.09
CA THR A 212 24.05 21.39 9.54
C THR A 212 23.73 22.52 8.55
N GLY A 213 22.45 22.77 8.26
CA GLY A 213 22.00 23.75 7.27
C GLY A 213 21.91 23.23 5.83
N HIS A 214 22.32 21.99 5.55
CA HIS A 214 22.18 21.42 4.20
C HIS A 214 20.72 21.15 3.86
N THR A 215 20.32 21.47 2.64
CA THR A 215 18.97 21.22 2.13
C THR A 215 18.95 19.99 1.23
N TYR A 216 17.93 19.16 1.40
CA TYR A 216 17.65 18.00 0.57
C TYR A 216 16.21 18.08 0.07
N SER A 217 15.97 17.64 -1.17
CA SER A 217 14.60 17.44 -1.67
C SER A 217 14.31 15.96 -1.75
N THR A 218 13.07 15.58 -1.44
CA THR A 218 12.55 14.27 -1.79
C THR A 218 11.29 14.44 -2.62
N GLU A 219 11.19 13.75 -3.74
CA GLU A 219 10.03 13.71 -4.62
C GLU A 219 9.27 12.42 -4.40
N ALA A 220 7.93 12.48 -4.46
CA ALA A 220 7.11 11.32 -4.12
C ALA A 220 7.32 10.25 -5.19
N HIS A 221 7.84 9.07 -4.83
CA HIS A 221 8.21 8.05 -5.82
C HIS A 221 7.02 7.66 -6.70
N GLY A 222 5.81 7.63 -6.13
CA GLY A 222 4.59 7.39 -6.90
C GLY A 222 4.23 8.57 -7.80
N GLY A 223 4.46 9.81 -7.36
CA GLY A 223 4.34 11.00 -8.21
C GLY A 223 5.33 11.04 -9.37
N ALA A 224 6.56 10.54 -9.16
CA ALA A 224 7.58 10.44 -10.19
C ALA A 224 7.24 9.35 -11.24
N LEU A 225 6.65 8.23 -10.82
CA LEU A 225 6.22 7.14 -11.71
C LEU A 225 4.86 7.41 -12.38
N PHE A 226 3.96 8.10 -11.69
CA PHE A 226 2.60 8.39 -12.12
C PHE A 226 2.33 9.89 -11.94
N PRO A 227 2.56 10.73 -12.97
CA PRO A 227 2.52 12.19 -12.85
C PRO A 227 1.21 12.76 -12.29
N VAL A 228 0.08 12.06 -12.50
CA VAL A 228 -1.21 12.44 -11.93
C VAL A 228 -1.17 12.51 -10.39
N LEU A 229 -0.33 11.72 -9.72
CA LEU A 229 -0.17 11.72 -8.26
C LEU A 229 0.66 12.88 -7.74
N ALA A 230 1.46 13.52 -8.61
CA ALA A 230 2.21 14.74 -8.29
C ALA A 230 1.39 16.02 -8.56
N GLN A 231 0.13 15.91 -8.98
CA GLN A 231 -0.71 17.09 -9.15
C GLN A 231 -1.01 17.76 -7.80
N PRO A 232 -0.92 19.10 -7.71
CA PRO A 232 -1.27 19.84 -6.51
C PRO A 232 -2.68 19.50 -6.00
N THR A 233 -2.77 18.96 -4.79
CA THR A 233 -4.08 18.53 -4.25
C THR A 233 -4.86 19.68 -3.62
N THR A 234 -4.18 20.59 -2.92
CA THR A 234 -4.72 21.88 -2.49
C THR A 234 -3.60 22.79 -2.01
N ASN A 235 -3.79 24.12 -2.09
CA ASN A 235 -2.92 25.09 -1.45
C ASN A 235 -3.44 25.39 -0.04
N LEU A 236 -2.63 25.12 0.98
CA LEU A 236 -3.01 25.31 2.38
C LEU A 236 -2.66 26.70 2.92
N GLY A 237 -2.00 27.54 2.13
CA GLY A 237 -1.48 28.83 2.57
C GLY A 237 -0.44 28.70 3.67
N ASP A 238 -0.14 29.83 4.31
CA ASP A 238 0.78 29.89 5.44
C ASP A 238 0.05 29.55 6.74
N ILE A 239 0.44 28.42 7.33
CA ILE A 239 -0.08 27.96 8.62
C ILE A 239 0.97 28.24 9.69
N THR A 240 0.63 29.12 10.62
CA THR A 240 1.43 29.42 11.80
C THR A 240 1.37 28.25 12.78
N VAL A 241 2.53 27.76 13.20
CA VAL A 241 2.68 26.73 14.23
C VAL A 241 3.42 27.36 15.41
N PRO A 242 3.00 27.11 16.66
CA PRO A 242 3.73 27.58 17.84
C PRO A 242 5.19 27.12 17.83
N GLU A 243 6.08 27.92 18.42
CA GLU A 243 7.47 27.50 18.61
C GLU A 243 7.55 26.24 19.47
N GLU A 244 8.44 25.32 19.08
CA GLU A 244 8.60 24.05 19.75
C GLU A 244 9.53 24.17 20.97
N SER A 245 9.24 23.39 22.02
CA SER A 245 10.05 23.40 23.23
C SER A 245 11.49 22.92 22.97
N PRO A 246 12.51 23.57 23.56
CA PRO A 246 13.91 23.13 23.49
C PRO A 246 14.19 21.80 24.22
N HIS A 247 13.19 21.17 24.84
CA HIS A 247 13.38 19.90 25.55
C HIS A 247 12.50 18.77 25.01
N ARG A 248 11.95 18.95 23.80
CA ARG A 248 11.05 17.97 23.17
C ARG A 248 11.66 16.57 23.05
N GLY A 249 12.98 16.48 22.80
CA GLY A 249 13.72 15.22 22.70
C GLY A 249 13.58 14.30 23.93
N VAL A 250 13.43 14.87 25.14
CA VAL A 250 13.25 14.11 26.39
C VAL A 250 11.92 13.36 26.42
N MET A 251 10.94 13.81 25.64
CA MET A 251 9.61 13.18 25.51
C MET A 251 9.58 12.05 24.48
N THR A 252 10.71 11.68 23.87
CA THR A 252 10.76 10.58 22.90
C THR A 252 10.30 9.28 23.56
N PRO A 253 9.23 8.64 23.08
CA PRO A 253 8.71 7.44 23.71
C PRO A 253 9.69 6.28 23.56
N THR A 254 10.06 5.67 24.68
CA THR A 254 10.78 4.40 24.69
C THR A 254 9.82 3.25 24.43
N ARG A 255 10.23 2.32 23.58
CA ARG A 255 9.47 1.10 23.28
C ARG A 255 9.23 0.28 24.56
N ARG A 256 7.96 0.06 24.91
CA ARG A 256 7.55 -0.76 26.06
C ARG A 256 7.11 -2.19 25.71
N GLN A 257 6.87 -2.47 24.42
CA GLN A 257 6.32 -3.75 23.93
C GLN A 257 7.01 -4.21 22.64
N THR A 258 6.86 -5.50 22.31
CA THR A 258 7.41 -6.08 21.07
C THR A 258 6.64 -5.63 19.82
N ARG A 259 7.16 -5.85 18.60
CA ARG A 259 6.52 -5.36 17.35
C ARG A 259 5.25 -6.12 17.07
N GLU A 260 5.27 -7.42 17.38
CA GLU A 260 4.13 -8.28 17.21
C GLU A 260 3.00 -7.95 18.18
N GLN A 261 3.33 -7.62 19.44
CA GLN A 261 2.35 -7.22 20.42
C GLN A 261 1.64 -5.91 20.04
N ASP A 262 2.42 -4.87 19.69
CA ASP A 262 1.86 -3.59 19.23
C ASP A 262 1.01 -3.76 17.95
N ARG A 263 1.45 -4.61 17.01
CA ARG A 263 0.68 -4.94 15.81
C ARG A 263 -0.64 -5.62 16.15
N ARG A 264 -0.64 -6.62 17.02
CA ARG A 264 -1.85 -7.31 17.50
C ARG A 264 -2.81 -6.34 18.16
N ASP A 265 -2.32 -5.54 19.11
CA ASP A 265 -3.13 -4.60 19.88
C ASP A 265 -3.75 -3.53 18.98
N ARG A 266 -3.00 -3.01 18.01
CA ARG A 266 -3.52 -2.09 16.98
C ARG A 266 -4.62 -2.73 16.14
N ILE A 267 -4.41 -3.94 15.64
CA ILE A 267 -5.43 -4.66 14.85
C ILE A 267 -6.70 -4.88 15.67
N THR A 268 -6.56 -5.33 16.93
CA THR A 268 -7.69 -5.53 17.84
C THR A 268 -8.44 -4.23 18.09
N ARG A 269 -7.74 -3.11 18.31
CA ARG A 269 -8.37 -1.80 18.49
C ARG A 269 -9.11 -1.34 17.23
N GLU A 270 -8.47 -1.42 16.06
CA GLU A 270 -9.09 -1.05 14.78
C GLU A 270 -10.35 -1.88 14.48
N ARG A 271 -10.32 -3.19 14.80
CA ARG A 271 -11.50 -4.07 14.67
C ARG A 271 -12.64 -3.63 15.59
N ARG A 272 -12.35 -3.31 16.86
CA ARG A 272 -13.35 -2.80 17.81
C ARG A 272 -13.94 -1.46 17.36
N GLU A 273 -13.10 -0.52 16.90
CA GLU A 273 -13.56 0.77 16.36
C GLU A 273 -14.50 0.55 15.15
N ARG A 274 -14.15 -0.36 14.24
CA ARG A 274 -14.98 -0.73 13.07
C ARG A 274 -16.31 -1.36 13.48
N GLU A 275 -16.31 -2.28 14.44
CA GLU A 275 -17.54 -2.90 14.97
C GLU A 275 -18.49 -1.84 15.54
N GLN A 276 -17.97 -0.84 16.26
CA GLN A 276 -18.76 0.27 16.79
C GLN A 276 -19.36 1.15 15.70
N ILE A 277 -18.57 1.53 14.69
CA ILE A 277 -19.03 2.33 13.54
C ILE A 277 -20.13 1.59 12.79
N ASN A 278 -19.89 0.33 12.43
CA ASN A 278 -20.87 -0.50 11.72
C ASN A 278 -22.17 -0.63 12.52
N GLY A 279 -22.07 -0.83 13.85
CA GLY A 279 -23.25 -0.88 14.71
C GLY A 279 -23.99 0.45 14.83
N GLN A 280 -23.31 1.60 14.71
CA GLN A 280 -23.97 2.91 14.63
C GLN A 280 -24.70 3.09 13.30
N GLU A 281 -24.06 2.76 12.18
CA GLU A 281 -24.66 2.82 10.85
C GLU A 281 -25.89 1.91 10.75
N GLU A 282 -25.82 0.70 11.31
CA GLU A 282 -26.95 -0.22 11.33
C GLU A 282 -28.11 0.33 12.16
N ARG A 283 -27.86 0.91 13.34
CA ARG A 283 -28.88 1.60 14.13
C ARG A 283 -29.51 2.77 13.37
N GLN A 284 -28.71 3.59 12.70
CA GLN A 284 -29.21 4.70 11.89
C GLN A 284 -30.07 4.20 10.72
N ARG A 285 -29.65 3.13 10.04
CA ARG A 285 -30.41 2.50 8.96
C ARG A 285 -31.73 1.93 9.46
N GLN A 286 -31.74 1.25 10.61
CA GLN A 286 -32.97 0.73 11.22
C GLN A 286 -33.92 1.86 11.63
N ALA A 287 -33.41 2.94 12.22
CA ALA A 287 -34.22 4.13 12.54
C ALA A 287 -34.79 4.79 11.28
N TRP A 288 -34.02 4.90 10.20
CA TRP A 288 -34.49 5.41 8.92
C TRP A 288 -35.58 4.51 8.30
N LEU A 289 -35.39 3.18 8.31
CA LEU A 289 -36.40 2.23 7.84
C LEU A 289 -37.69 2.36 8.65
N ALA A 290 -37.60 2.41 9.99
CA ALA A 290 -38.76 2.57 10.84
C ALA A 290 -39.52 3.90 10.59
N ALA A 291 -38.80 4.97 10.23
CA ALA A 291 -39.40 6.27 9.95
C ALA A 291 -39.98 6.42 8.54
N ASN A 292 -39.49 5.67 7.55
CA ASN A 292 -39.85 5.83 6.12
C ASN A 292 -40.57 4.61 5.52
N TYR A 293 -40.86 3.58 6.30
CA TYR A 293 -41.58 2.41 5.82
C TYR A 293 -43.07 2.73 5.65
N GLU A 294 -43.51 2.85 4.39
CA GLU A 294 -44.92 2.82 4.04
C GLU A 294 -45.30 1.40 3.59
N PRO A 295 -46.32 0.77 4.21
CA PRO A 295 -46.79 -0.53 3.77
C PRO A 295 -47.36 -0.42 2.34
N PRO A 296 -47.15 -1.44 1.49
CA PRO A 296 -47.57 -1.38 0.09
C PRO A 296 -49.10 -1.17 -0.02
N PRO A 297 -49.55 -0.36 -0.99
CA PRO A 297 -50.97 -0.11 -1.20
C PRO A 297 -51.66 -1.41 -1.64
N PHE A 298 -52.77 -1.70 -0.97
CA PHE A 298 -53.65 -2.84 -1.21
C PHE A 298 -54.59 -2.61 -2.41
#